data_AF-A0A2D8YID0-F1
#
_entry.id   AF-A0A2D8YID0-F1
#
_cell.length_a   1.000
_cell.length_b   1.000
_cell.length_c   1.000
_cell.angle_alpha   90.00
_cell.angle_beta   90.00
_cell.angle_gamma   90.00
#
_symmetry.space_group_name_H-M   'P 1'
#
loop_
_entity.id
_entity.type
_entity.pdbx_description
1 polymer ?
#
loop_
_entity_poly.entity_id
_entity_poly.type
_entity_poly.pdbx_seq_one_letter_code
_entity_poly.pdbx_strand_id
1 'polypeptide(L)'
;MLTRRWQYLEHRLFQRYAPPYSDQRFKGAPEFVEMNAIDRRLDDLCESKAELFAAVLSTPAATLSGLLLKLTVAEASIQPDEDEAAHKLIQSTLNDGRKIAGMRV
;
A
#
# COMPACT_ATOMS: atom_id res chain seq x y z
N MET A 1 6.62 -6.16 -4.73
CA MET A 1 7.23 -4.93 -4.18
C MET A 1 7.25 -3.77 -5.17
N LEU A 2 6.30 -2.85 -5.06
CA LEU A 2 6.29 -1.60 -5.84
C LEU A 2 7.49 -0.71 -5.48
N THR A 3 7.85 -0.65 -4.19
CA THR A 3 8.92 0.19 -3.64
C THR A 3 10.29 -0.13 -4.22
N ARG A 4 10.67 -1.42 -4.32
CA ARG A 4 11.95 -1.82 -4.95
C ARG A 4 12.01 -1.48 -6.44
N ARG A 5 10.87 -1.62 -7.13
CA ARG A 5 10.76 -1.28 -8.55
C ARG A 5 10.80 0.24 -8.77
N TRP A 6 10.23 1.01 -7.85
CA TRP A 6 10.28 2.47 -7.81
C TRP A 6 11.71 2.97 -7.56
N GLN A 7 12.37 2.49 -6.52
CA GLN A 7 13.77 2.80 -6.20
C GLN A 7 14.73 2.50 -7.36
N TYR A 8 14.49 1.40 -8.08
CA TYR A 8 15.26 1.08 -9.28
C TYR A 8 15.06 2.11 -10.41
N LEU A 9 13.83 2.58 -10.62
CA LEU A 9 13.51 3.59 -11.63
C LEU A 9 14.08 4.95 -11.27
N GLU A 10 13.93 5.39 -10.01
CA GLU A 10 14.57 6.59 -9.47
C GLU A 10 16.09 6.54 -9.70
N HIS A 11 16.73 5.45 -9.29
CA HIS A 11 18.17 5.28 -9.44
C HIS A 11 18.62 5.36 -10.91
N ARG A 12 17.89 4.73 -11.83
CA ARG A 12 18.20 4.80 -13.27
C ARG A 12 18.01 6.20 -13.84
N LEU A 13 17.00 6.94 -13.41
CA LEU A 13 16.79 8.33 -13.84
C LEU A 13 17.89 9.24 -13.30
N PHE A 14 18.29 9.09 -12.04
CA PHE A 14 19.42 9.83 -11.47
C PHE A 14 20.73 9.54 -12.22
N GLN A 15 21.03 8.28 -12.54
CA GLN A 15 22.22 7.94 -13.34
C GLN A 15 22.17 8.49 -14.77
N ARG A 16 20.98 8.55 -15.38
CA ARG A 16 20.82 9.03 -16.76
C ARG A 16 20.93 10.56 -16.87
N TYR A 17 20.60 11.30 -15.81
CA TYR A 17 20.45 12.75 -15.88
C TYR A 17 21.33 13.57 -14.90
N ALA A 18 22.23 12.97 -14.09
CA ALA A 18 23.19 13.71 -13.25
C ALA A 18 24.64 13.16 -13.37
N PRO A 19 25.76 13.94 -13.31
CA PRO A 19 26.05 15.39 -13.53
C PRO A 19 27.14 15.66 -14.65
N PRO A 20 27.53 16.92 -15.02
CA PRO A 20 27.37 18.21 -14.35
C PRO A 20 26.52 19.20 -15.16
N TYR A 21 25.23 19.23 -14.88
CA TYR A 21 24.38 20.38 -15.21
C TYR A 21 23.53 20.70 -13.99
N SER A 22 23.53 21.98 -13.62
CA SER A 22 22.78 22.57 -12.52
C SER A 22 21.33 22.06 -12.44
N ASP A 23 20.92 21.72 -11.22
CA ASP A 23 19.59 21.28 -10.74
C ASP A 23 18.35 21.71 -11.55
N GLN A 24 18.33 22.88 -12.15
CA GLN A 24 17.16 23.40 -12.86
C GLN A 24 16.78 22.63 -14.14
N ARG A 25 17.76 22.13 -14.92
CA ARG A 25 17.44 21.39 -16.15
C ARG A 25 16.92 19.99 -15.87
N PHE A 26 17.46 19.35 -14.84
CA PHE A 26 16.98 18.05 -14.34
C PHE A 26 15.58 18.19 -13.74
N LYS A 27 15.35 19.21 -12.91
CA LYS A 27 14.02 19.50 -12.33
C LYS A 27 12.96 19.86 -13.36
N GLY A 28 13.36 20.36 -14.52
CA GLY A 28 12.47 20.67 -15.64
C GLY A 28 12.28 19.54 -16.66
N ALA A 29 12.98 18.40 -16.52
CA ALA A 29 12.80 17.27 -17.42
C ALA A 29 11.39 16.67 -17.25
N PRO A 30 10.66 16.39 -18.35
CA PRO A 30 9.30 15.83 -18.27
C PRO A 30 9.23 14.57 -17.39
N GLU A 31 10.21 13.68 -17.52
CA GLU A 31 10.28 12.43 -16.76
C GLU A 31 10.45 12.66 -15.25
N PHE A 32 11.20 13.70 -14.87
CA PHE A 32 11.37 14.07 -13.47
C PHE A 32 10.11 14.73 -12.90
N VAL A 33 9.43 15.57 -13.69
CA VAL A 33 8.16 16.18 -13.29
C VAL A 33 7.08 15.13 -13.10
N GLU A 34 6.96 14.17 -14.02
CA GLU A 34 6.03 13.04 -13.90
C GLU A 34 6.35 12.16 -12.70
N MET A 35 7.63 11.85 -12.47
CA MET A 35 8.06 11.08 -11.30
C MET A 35 7.65 11.75 -9.99
N ASN A 36 7.95 13.05 -9.82
CA ASN A 36 7.54 13.79 -8.62
C ASN A 36 6.01 13.92 -8.48
N ALA A 37 5.27 13.92 -9.59
CA ALA A 37 3.81 13.91 -9.53
C ALA A 37 3.27 12.56 -9.04
N ILE A 38 3.91 11.46 -9.46
CA ILE A 38 3.60 10.12 -8.96
C ILE A 38 3.98 9.98 -7.49
N ASP A 39 5.16 10.46 -7.08
CA ASP A 39 5.61 10.46 -5.67
C ASP A 39 4.62 11.18 -4.78
N ARG A 40 4.26 12.42 -5.11
CA ARG A 40 3.26 13.18 -4.34
C ARG A 40 1.93 12.46 -4.25
N ARG A 41 1.47 11.85 -5.34
CA ARG A 41 0.22 11.09 -5.34
C ARG A 41 0.33 9.82 -4.51
N LEU A 42 1.50 9.19 -4.45
CA LEU A 42 1.76 8.04 -3.58
C LEU A 42 1.75 8.47 -2.11
N ASP A 43 2.36 9.60 -1.78
CA ASP A 43 2.34 10.18 -0.44
C ASP A 43 0.91 10.49 0.01
N ASP A 44 0.12 11.18 -0.82
CA ASP A 44 -1.30 11.47 -0.55
C ASP A 44 -2.11 10.19 -0.31
N LEU A 45 -1.85 9.13 -1.09
CA LEU A 45 -2.49 7.82 -0.94
C LEU A 45 -2.04 7.11 0.34
N CYS A 46 -0.77 7.24 0.72
CA CYS A 46 -0.23 6.71 1.96
C CYS A 46 -0.84 7.38 3.18
N GLU A 47 -0.96 8.71 3.17
CA GLU A 47 -1.65 9.48 4.22
C GLU A 47 -3.13 9.09 4.31
N SER A 48 -3.84 9.08 3.17
CA SER A 48 -5.25 8.66 3.12
C SER A 48 -5.44 7.23 3.63
N LYS A 49 -4.52 6.31 3.28
CA LYS A 49 -4.53 4.94 3.79
C LYS A 49 -4.36 4.93 5.30
N ALA A 50 -3.43 5.71 5.85
CA ALA A 50 -3.17 5.76 7.28
C ALA A 50 -4.39 6.28 8.06
N GLU A 51 -5.05 7.34 7.58
CA GLU A 51 -6.28 7.88 8.16
C GLU A 51 -7.42 6.86 8.15
N LEU A 52 -7.65 6.21 7.00
CA LEU A 52 -8.67 5.16 6.88
C LEU A 52 -8.37 3.97 7.79
N PHE A 53 -7.10 3.59 7.93
CA PHE A 53 -6.69 2.54 8.86
C PHE A 53 -6.98 2.92 10.31
N ALA A 54 -6.64 4.14 10.72
CA ALA A 54 -6.94 4.63 12.06
C ALA A 54 -8.45 4.67 12.33
N ALA A 55 -9.25 5.08 11.35
CA ALA A 55 -10.71 5.06 11.44
C ALA A 55 -11.27 3.62 11.57
N VAL A 56 -10.76 2.69 10.75
CA VAL A 56 -11.13 1.27 10.84
C VAL A 56 -10.77 0.69 12.20
N LEU A 57 -9.60 1.00 12.75
CA LEU A 57 -9.17 0.49 14.05
C LEU A 57 -10.00 1.05 15.21
N SER A 58 -10.33 2.34 15.16
CA SER A 58 -11.12 3.02 16.21
C SER A 58 -12.61 2.69 16.18
N THR A 59 -13.15 2.21 15.06
CA THR A 59 -14.58 1.85 14.95
C THR A 59 -14.80 0.41 15.44
N PRO A 60 -15.44 0.14 16.59
CA PRO A 60 -15.69 -1.23 17.04
C PRO A 60 -16.65 -1.97 16.09
N ALA A 61 -16.39 -3.25 15.84
CA ALA A 61 -17.32 -4.07 15.06
C ALA A 61 -18.51 -4.50 15.94
N ALA A 62 -19.73 -4.12 15.55
CA ALA A 62 -20.96 -4.54 16.22
C ALA A 62 -21.55 -5.85 15.66
N THR A 63 -21.02 -6.34 14.53
CA THR A 63 -21.51 -7.52 13.83
C THR A 63 -20.36 -8.40 13.36
N LEU A 64 -20.63 -9.69 13.15
CA LEU A 64 -19.66 -10.63 12.57
C LEU A 64 -19.17 -10.14 11.19
N SER A 65 -20.06 -9.62 10.34
CA SER A 65 -19.67 -9.04 9.05
C SER A 65 -18.72 -7.85 9.20
N GLY A 66 -18.93 -6.98 10.20
CA GLY A 66 -18.02 -5.88 10.50
C GLY A 66 -16.63 -6.36 10.96
N LEU A 67 -16.58 -7.44 11.74
CA LEU A 67 -15.32 -8.08 12.14
C LEU A 67 -14.58 -8.65 10.92
N LEU A 68 -15.28 -9.36 10.03
CA LEU A 68 -14.69 -9.94 8.82
C LEU A 68 -14.17 -8.87 7.84
N LEU A 69 -14.86 -7.74 7.72
CA LEU A 69 -14.38 -6.61 6.92
C LEU A 69 -13.07 -6.05 7.48
N LYS A 70 -12.96 -5.88 8.80
CA LYS A 70 -11.69 -5.47 9.44
C LYS A 70 -10.57 -6.47 9.18
N LEU A 71 -10.86 -7.77 9.26
CA LEU A 71 -9.86 -8.82 8.98
C LEU A 71 -9.43 -8.82 7.51
N THR A 72 -10.32 -8.49 6.57
CA THR A 72 -9.99 -8.35 5.15
C THR A 72 -9.05 -7.16 4.93
N VAL A 73 -9.29 -6.05 5.63
CA VAL A 73 -8.40 -4.88 5.63
C VAL A 73 -7.03 -5.22 6.22
N ALA A 74 -6.99 -6.01 7.30
CA ALA A 74 -5.75 -6.51 7.90
C ALA A 74 -4.97 -7.44 6.95
N GLU A 75 -5.65 -8.40 6.31
CA GLU A 75 -5.06 -9.30 5.31
C GLU A 75 -4.38 -8.53 4.18
N ALA A 76 -5.06 -7.51 3.64
CA ALA A 76 -4.54 -6.68 2.55
C ALA A 76 -3.35 -5.80 2.94
N SER A 77 -3.09 -5.62 4.25
CA SER A 77 -1.98 -4.79 4.73
C SER A 77 -0.76 -5.54 5.20
N ILE A 78 -0.87 -6.87 5.35
CA ILE A 78 0.29 -7.73 5.59
C ILE A 78 0.73 -8.28 4.24
N GLN A 79 1.93 -7.90 3.79
CA GLN A 79 2.47 -8.51 2.58
C GLN A 79 2.78 -10.00 2.86
N PRO A 80 2.38 -10.93 1.98
CA PRO A 80 2.61 -12.36 2.21
C PRO A 80 4.09 -12.73 2.41
N ASP A 81 5.01 -11.95 1.87
CA ASP A 81 6.46 -12.12 2.00
C ASP A 81 7.04 -11.48 3.26
N GLU A 82 6.31 -10.59 3.93
CA GLU A 82 6.72 -9.99 5.21
C GLU A 82 6.37 -10.91 6.40
N ASP A 83 5.18 -11.52 6.38
CA ASP A 83 4.75 -12.49 7.40
C ASP A 83 3.74 -13.49 6.82
N GLU A 84 4.28 -14.54 6.19
CA GLU A 84 3.48 -15.59 5.54
C GLU A 84 2.54 -16.31 6.52
N ALA A 85 3.00 -16.52 7.76
CA ALA A 85 2.24 -17.22 8.78
C ALA A 85 1.02 -16.40 9.24
N ALA A 86 1.22 -15.11 9.52
CA ALA A 86 0.13 -14.22 9.88
C ALA A 86 -0.87 -14.08 8.71
N HIS A 87 -0.37 -13.93 7.48
CA HIS A 87 -1.23 -13.82 6.29
C HIS A 87 -2.12 -15.06 6.11
N LYS A 88 -1.54 -16.27 6.21
CA LYS A 88 -2.30 -17.54 6.14
C LYS A 88 -3.31 -17.70 7.27
N LEU A 89 -2.96 -17.30 8.49
CA LEU A 89 -3.87 -17.37 9.64
C LEU A 89 -5.08 -16.46 9.45
N ILE A 90 -4.88 -15.22 9.00
CA ILE A 90 -5.97 -14.27 8.72
C ILE A 90 -6.87 -14.81 7.60
N GLN A 91 -6.28 -15.34 6.52
CA GLN A 91 -7.04 -15.97 5.44
C GLN A 91 -7.90 -17.14 5.92
N SER A 92 -7.33 -18.04 6.73
CA SER A 92 -8.09 -19.15 7.32
C SER A 92 -9.24 -18.63 8.17
N THR A 93 -8.98 -17.64 9.02
CA THR A 93 -9.98 -17.02 9.90
C THR A 93 -11.11 -16.38 9.10
N LEU A 94 -10.79 -15.69 8.00
CA LEU A 94 -11.78 -15.09 7.09
C LEU A 94 -12.67 -16.15 6.45
N ASN A 95 -12.08 -17.25 5.97
CA ASN A 95 -12.83 -18.35 5.35
C ASN A 95 -13.78 -19.02 6.34
N ASP A 96 -13.32 -19.28 7.56
CA ASP A 96 -14.15 -19.86 8.62
C ASP A 96 -15.27 -18.91 9.04
N GLY A 97 -14.95 -17.63 9.22
CA GLY A 97 -15.93 -16.62 9.56
C GLY A 97 -17.00 -16.40 8.49
N ARG A 98 -16.63 -16.42 7.20
CA ARG A 98 -17.59 -16.34 6.08
C ARG A 98 -18.55 -17.53 6.07
N LYS A 99 -18.05 -18.74 6.31
CA LYS A 99 -18.88 -19.95 6.45
C LYS A 99 -19.88 -19.82 7.61
N ILE A 100 -19.41 -19.37 8.78
CA ILE A 100 -20.26 -19.16 9.97
C ILE A 100 -21.33 -18.10 9.71
N ALA A 101 -20.98 -17.02 9.01
CA ALA A 101 -21.89 -15.93 8.68
C ALA A 101 -22.90 -16.28 7.56
N GLY A 102 -22.80 -17.47 6.94
CA GLY A 102 -23.60 -17.83 5.77
C GLY A 102 -23.30 -16.98 4.53
N MET A 103 -22.13 -16.32 4.50
CA MET A 103 -21.67 -15.52 3.37
C MET A 103 -21.11 -16.45 2.29
N ARG A 104 -21.46 -16.25 1.02
CA ARG A 104 -20.83 -16.99 -0.08
C ARG A 104 -19.34 -16.66 -0.14
N VAL A 105 -18.51 -17.70 -0.10
CA VAL A 105 -17.05 -17.67 -0.28
C VAL A 105 -16.73 -17.45 -1.75
#